data_AF-A0A0C3CF24-F1
#
_entry.id   AF-A0A0C3CF24-F1
#
_cell.length_a   1.000
_cell.length_b   1.000
_cell.length_c   1.000
_cell.angle_alpha   90.00
_cell.angle_beta   90.00
_cell.angle_gamma   90.00
#
_symmetry.space_group_name_H-M   'P 1'
#
loop_
_entity.id
_entity.type
_entity.pdbx_description
1 polymer ?
#
loop_
_entity_poly.entity_id
_entity_poly.type
_entity_poly.pdbx_seq_one_letter_code
_entity_poly.pdbx_strand_id
1 'polypeptide(L)'
;MGRPTLPTLPIPYPLISFSRLRHLVISSPWTVLEADTMWQFILGFANTLETLEIEEINSQDPIQLGKLTSLRHLKTISSVTDADGNIDIDRKLRAICRLLSTAAVASPPVGMESITIQFDVQVLPGSNFSHAASLPGWLELDDILTGSSFPNLRRVEFDFHFFIVGIFTSTSWALSGSSWRPPSLSESRLSMHPFIDFKVNAKNIRGPHPMAVYLYFL
;
A
#
# COMPACT_ATOMS: atom_id res chain seq x y z
N MET A 1 7.50 12.14 51.54
CA MET A 1 6.66 11.63 50.44
C MET A 1 7.16 12.26 49.14
N GLY A 2 7.89 11.51 48.31
CA GLY A 2 8.41 12.02 47.04
C GLY A 2 7.33 12.00 45.96
N ARG A 3 7.12 13.12 45.28
CA ARG A 3 6.27 13.17 44.08
C ARG A 3 6.97 12.40 42.96
N PRO A 4 6.30 11.45 42.28
CA PRO A 4 6.82 10.87 41.05
C PRO A 4 6.86 11.96 39.98
N THR A 5 8.05 12.25 39.47
CA THR A 5 8.28 13.08 38.29
C THR A 5 7.69 12.37 37.08
N LEU A 6 6.62 12.96 36.51
CA LEU A 6 6.10 12.59 35.20
C LEU A 6 7.21 12.73 34.14
N PRO A 7 7.35 11.77 33.21
CA PRO A 7 8.28 11.93 32.09
C PRO A 7 7.87 13.13 31.25
N THR A 8 8.84 14.00 30.98
CA THR A 8 8.72 15.11 30.04
C THR A 8 8.35 14.57 28.66
N LEU A 9 7.23 15.03 28.11
CA LEU A 9 6.82 14.78 26.73
C LEU A 9 7.98 15.16 25.79
N PRO A 10 8.24 14.37 24.73
CA PRO A 10 9.33 14.65 23.80
C PRO A 10 9.11 16.03 23.17
N ILE A 11 10.18 16.80 23.15
CA ILE A 11 10.27 18.14 22.56
C ILE A 11 9.75 18.04 21.11
N PRO A 12 8.81 18.89 20.68
CA PRO A 12 8.37 18.90 19.29
C PRO A 12 9.59 19.13 18.40
N TYR A 13 9.86 18.18 17.50
CA TYR A 13 10.94 18.25 16.53
C TYR A 13 11.02 19.66 15.91
N PRO A 14 12.22 20.23 15.70
CA PRO A 14 12.34 21.57 15.14
C PRO A 14 11.54 21.62 13.85
N LEU A 15 10.44 22.39 13.90
CA LEU A 15 9.41 22.46 12.89
C LEU A 15 10.02 23.04 11.61
N ILE A 16 10.50 22.16 10.74
CA ILE A 16 10.60 22.50 9.32
C ILE A 16 9.14 22.62 8.85
N SER A 17 8.61 23.85 8.88
CA SER A 17 7.24 24.14 8.49
C SER A 17 7.18 24.19 6.96
N PHE A 18 6.69 23.12 6.36
CA PHE A 18 6.34 23.11 4.94
C PHE A 18 4.87 23.51 4.76
N SER A 19 4.57 24.79 4.94
CA SER A 19 3.19 25.35 4.86
C SER A 19 2.48 25.15 3.52
N ARG A 20 3.18 24.65 2.50
CA ARG A 20 2.65 24.37 1.16
C ARG A 20 2.87 22.93 0.73
N LEU A 21 3.29 22.04 1.64
CA LEU A 21 3.47 20.63 1.30
C LEU A 21 2.12 20.00 1.01
N ARG A 22 1.93 19.60 -0.24
CA ARG A 22 0.71 18.94 -0.74
C ARG A 22 0.94 17.49 -1.10
N HIS A 23 2.18 17.11 -1.35
CA HIS A 23 2.56 15.75 -1.74
C HIS A 23 3.65 15.25 -0.80
N LEU A 24 3.44 14.10 -0.19
CA LEU A 24 4.41 13.44 0.66
C LEU A 24 4.52 11.97 0.25
N VAL A 25 5.74 11.56 -0.04
CA VAL A 25 6.10 10.16 -0.28
C VAL A 25 6.93 9.69 0.90
N ILE A 26 6.60 8.53 1.45
CA ILE A 26 7.28 7.98 2.61
C ILE A 26 7.57 6.51 2.36
N SER A 27 8.85 6.17 2.49
CA SER A 27 9.35 4.82 2.27
C SER A 27 9.74 4.14 3.58
N SER A 28 9.30 2.90 3.74
CA SER A 28 9.56 2.01 4.87
C SER A 28 10.53 0.89 4.43
N PRO A 29 11.32 0.29 5.33
CA PRO A 29 10.80 -0.29 6.56
C PRO A 29 11.02 0.57 7.81
N TRP A 30 9.96 0.79 8.57
CA TRP A 30 9.92 1.47 9.85
C TRP A 30 9.69 0.42 10.93
N THR A 31 10.42 0.55 12.02
CA THR A 31 10.05 -0.09 13.29
C THR A 31 8.74 0.49 13.81
N VAL A 32 8.08 -0.21 14.74
CA VAL A 32 6.81 0.26 15.36
C VAL A 32 7.00 1.66 15.99
N LEU A 33 8.13 1.92 16.64
CA LEU A 33 8.44 3.22 17.25
C LEU A 33 8.60 4.33 16.20
N GLU A 34 9.22 4.00 15.07
CA GLU A 34 9.36 4.94 13.95
C GLU A 34 8.02 5.20 13.27
N ALA A 35 7.13 4.20 13.17
CA ALA A 35 5.81 4.36 12.59
C ALA A 35 4.99 5.43 13.33
N ASP A 36 5.00 5.44 14.67
CA ASP A 36 4.33 6.48 15.47
C ASP A 36 4.94 7.85 15.23
N THR A 37 6.27 7.94 15.21
CA THR A 37 6.99 9.19 14.99
C THR A 37 6.71 9.75 13.59
N MET A 38 6.75 8.89 12.58
CA MET A 38 6.43 9.23 11.19
C MET A 38 4.98 9.64 11.06
N TRP A 39 4.06 8.97 11.75
CA TRP A 39 2.65 9.36 11.75
C TRP A 39 2.45 10.75 12.38
N GLN A 40 3.09 11.06 13.52
CA GLN A 40 3.05 12.40 14.10
C GLN A 40 3.64 13.47 13.16
N PHE A 41 4.71 13.12 12.44
CA PHE A 41 5.28 14.00 11.42
C PHE A 41 4.29 14.28 10.28
N ILE A 42 3.61 13.26 9.76
CA ILE A 42 2.58 13.40 8.70
C ILE A 42 1.42 14.27 9.18
N LEU A 43 0.98 14.09 10.43
CA LEU A 43 -0.08 14.90 11.04
C LEU A 43 0.30 16.39 11.12
N GLY A 44 1.58 16.73 11.15
CA GLY A 44 2.07 18.11 11.02
C GLY A 44 1.62 18.80 9.73
N PHE A 45 1.28 18.03 8.69
CA PHE A 45 0.81 18.51 7.39
C PHE A 45 -0.67 18.22 7.12
N ALA A 46 -1.43 17.83 8.14
CA ALA A 46 -2.83 17.40 8.01
C ALA A 46 -3.72 18.36 7.18
N ASN A 47 -3.49 19.67 7.29
CA ASN A 47 -4.30 20.71 6.66
C ASN A 47 -3.81 21.13 5.27
N THR A 48 -2.70 20.59 4.78
CA THR A 48 -2.14 20.95 3.46
C THR A 48 -1.86 19.75 2.59
N LEU A 49 -1.70 18.57 3.19
CA LEU A 49 -1.36 17.34 2.49
C LEU A 49 -2.55 16.84 1.68
N GLU A 50 -2.44 16.91 0.36
CA GLU A 50 -3.47 16.49 -0.61
C GLU A 50 -3.20 15.07 -1.10
N THR A 51 -1.93 14.67 -1.21
CA THR A 51 -1.50 13.35 -1.71
C THR A 51 -0.50 12.71 -0.75
N LEU A 52 -0.81 11.49 -0.32
CA LEU A 52 0.06 10.67 0.52
C LEU A 52 0.40 9.36 -0.21
N GLU A 53 1.69 9.11 -0.39
CA GLU A 53 2.22 7.85 -0.91
C GLU A 53 2.99 7.13 0.20
N ILE A 54 2.57 5.89 0.49
CA ILE A 54 3.18 5.05 1.53
C ILE A 54 3.74 3.81 0.85
N GLU A 55 5.05 3.66 0.87
CA GLU A 55 5.71 2.43 0.48
C GLU A 55 5.88 1.53 1.70
N GLU A 56 5.46 0.28 1.58
CA GLU A 56 5.56 -0.76 2.61
C GLU A 56 4.77 -0.47 3.90
N ILE A 57 3.47 -0.76 3.89
CA ILE A 57 2.64 -0.66 5.10
C ILE A 57 2.95 -1.85 6.03
N ASN A 58 3.63 -1.56 7.14
CA ASN A 58 3.87 -2.53 8.23
C ASN A 58 3.31 -2.07 9.59
N SER A 59 2.46 -1.02 9.60
CA SER A 59 1.88 -0.52 10.85
C SER A 59 0.90 -1.53 11.42
N GLN A 60 1.12 -1.94 12.67
CA GLN A 60 0.12 -2.66 13.45
C GLN A 60 -0.94 -1.72 14.02
N ASP A 61 -0.55 -0.46 14.25
CA ASP A 61 -1.42 0.55 14.84
C ASP A 61 -2.32 1.22 13.80
N PRO A 62 -3.55 1.57 14.21
CA PRO A 62 -4.54 2.16 13.33
C PRO A 62 -4.10 3.56 12.87
N ILE A 63 -3.80 3.68 11.59
CA ILE A 63 -3.50 4.96 10.97
C ILE A 63 -4.80 5.73 10.76
N GLN A 64 -4.92 6.90 11.39
CA GLN A 64 -6.15 7.70 11.38
C GLN A 64 -6.19 8.66 10.18
N LEU A 65 -6.36 8.14 8.97
CA LEU A 65 -6.31 8.95 7.74
C LEU A 65 -7.27 10.14 7.74
N GLY A 66 -8.42 10.09 8.42
CA GLY A 66 -9.32 11.24 8.50
C GLY A 66 -8.82 12.43 9.31
N LYS A 67 -7.70 12.29 10.05
CA LYS A 67 -7.00 13.46 10.60
C LYS A 67 -6.33 14.30 9.51
N LEU A 68 -6.06 13.71 8.34
CA LEU A 68 -5.53 14.42 7.18
C LEU A 68 -6.68 15.06 6.40
N THR A 69 -7.18 16.19 6.92
CA THR A 69 -8.40 16.86 6.42
C THR A 69 -8.33 17.28 4.96
N SER A 70 -7.12 17.53 4.46
CA SER A 70 -6.88 17.90 3.05
C SER A 70 -6.58 16.73 2.14
N LEU A 71 -6.47 15.51 2.67
CA LEU A 71 -6.13 14.33 1.87
C LEU A 71 -7.21 14.09 0.82
N ARG A 72 -6.77 13.94 -0.43
CA ARG A 72 -7.57 13.63 -1.62
C ARG A 72 -7.10 12.35 -2.30
N HIS A 73 -5.81 12.10 -2.28
CA HIS A 73 -5.19 11.00 -3.01
C HIS A 73 -4.34 10.16 -2.07
N LEU A 74 -4.64 8.86 -1.98
CA LEU A 74 -3.83 7.89 -1.27
C LEU A 74 -3.22 6.92 -2.27
N LYS A 75 -1.90 6.72 -2.18
CA LYS A 75 -1.21 5.64 -2.88
C LYS A 75 -0.51 4.75 -1.89
N THR A 76 -0.71 3.44 -2.01
CA THR A 76 0.00 2.44 -1.22
C THR A 76 0.82 1.58 -2.17
N ILE A 77 2.09 1.37 -1.86
CA ILE A 77 2.97 0.48 -2.61
C ILE A 77 3.38 -0.66 -1.68
N SER A 78 3.29 -1.88 -2.16
CA SER A 78 3.69 -3.08 -1.43
C SER A 78 4.49 -4.02 -2.32
N SER A 79 5.70 -4.32 -1.91
CA SER A 79 6.54 -5.36 -2.52
C SER A 79 6.07 -6.71 -2.03
N VAL A 80 5.87 -7.62 -2.98
CA VAL A 80 5.45 -8.99 -2.74
C VAL A 80 6.54 -9.89 -3.29
N THR A 81 7.20 -10.63 -2.41
CA THR A 81 8.21 -11.62 -2.81
C THR A 81 7.62 -13.02 -2.70
N ASP A 82 7.82 -13.82 -3.74
CA ASP A 82 7.58 -15.26 -3.72
C ASP A 82 8.79 -15.97 -3.09
N ALA A 83 8.99 -15.80 -1.78
CA ALA A 83 9.95 -16.60 -1.04
C ALA A 83 9.30 -17.96 -0.75
N ASP A 84 9.92 -19.05 -1.21
CA ASP A 84 9.49 -20.44 -0.96
C ASP A 84 8.14 -20.86 -1.58
N GLY A 85 7.65 -20.15 -2.61
CA GLY A 85 6.37 -20.49 -3.26
C GLY A 85 5.13 -19.96 -2.53
N ASN A 86 5.31 -19.17 -1.47
CA ASN A 86 4.23 -18.60 -0.69
C ASN A 86 4.18 -17.07 -0.85
N ILE A 87 3.29 -16.63 -1.73
CA ILE A 87 3.16 -15.22 -2.09
C ILE A 87 2.51 -14.47 -0.93
N ASP A 88 3.23 -13.51 -0.38
CA ASP A 88 2.81 -12.71 0.78
C ASP A 88 1.70 -11.67 0.48
N ILE A 89 1.07 -11.75 -0.69
CA ILE A 89 0.06 -10.78 -1.12
C ILE A 89 -1.14 -10.74 -0.16
N ASP A 90 -1.51 -11.86 0.46
CA ASP A 90 -2.59 -11.89 1.45
C ASP A 90 -2.27 -11.07 2.70
N ARG A 91 -1.02 -11.15 3.20
CA ARG A 91 -0.57 -10.32 4.34
C ARG A 91 -0.61 -8.84 3.97
N LYS A 92 -0.15 -8.49 2.77
CA LYS A 92 -0.17 -7.10 2.28
C LYS A 92 -1.59 -6.58 2.08
N LEU A 93 -2.48 -7.39 1.51
CA LEU A 93 -3.91 -7.06 1.39
C LEU A 93 -4.54 -6.81 2.75
N ARG A 94 -4.31 -7.69 3.75
CA ARG A 94 -4.83 -7.48 5.11
C ARG A 94 -4.30 -6.20 5.74
N ALA A 95 -3.03 -5.85 5.51
CA ALA A 95 -2.46 -4.58 6.01
C ALA A 95 -3.15 -3.36 5.38
N ILE A 96 -3.43 -3.42 4.07
CA ILE A 96 -4.17 -2.38 3.35
C ILE A 96 -5.63 -2.30 3.85
N CYS A 97 -6.32 -3.43 4.00
CA CYS A 97 -7.69 -3.46 4.55
C CYS A 97 -7.76 -2.85 5.94
N ARG A 98 -6.78 -3.13 6.82
CA ARG A 98 -6.68 -2.52 8.15
C ARG A 98 -6.46 -1.00 8.06
N LEU A 99 -5.56 -0.54 7.20
CA LEU A 99 -5.33 0.89 6.97
C LEU A 99 -6.63 1.60 6.55
N LEU A 100 -7.35 1.03 5.59
CA LEU A 100 -8.58 1.64 5.08
C LEU A 100 -9.77 1.51 6.05
N SER A 101 -9.90 0.39 6.76
CA SER A 101 -10.96 0.19 7.76
C SER A 101 -10.81 1.12 8.96
N THR A 102 -9.58 1.36 9.41
CA THR A 102 -9.33 2.26 10.54
C THR A 102 -9.63 3.71 10.18
N ALA A 103 -9.32 4.11 8.94
CA ALA A 103 -9.79 5.36 8.36
C ALA A 103 -11.32 5.45 8.31
N ALA A 104 -12.00 4.36 7.94
CA ALA A 104 -13.45 4.31 7.84
C ALA A 104 -14.19 4.49 9.18
N VAL A 105 -13.67 3.90 10.26
CA VAL A 105 -14.41 3.82 11.54
C VAL A 105 -14.12 5.01 12.46
N ALA A 106 -12.87 5.43 12.59
CA ALA A 106 -12.49 6.42 13.61
C ALA A 106 -12.77 7.86 13.16
N SER A 107 -12.48 8.15 11.89
CA SER A 107 -12.64 9.47 11.28
C SER A 107 -12.61 9.28 9.77
N PRO A 108 -13.77 9.18 9.09
CA PRO A 108 -13.81 9.00 7.65
C PRO A 108 -13.09 10.15 6.94
N PRO A 109 -12.14 9.89 6.03
CA PRO A 109 -11.50 10.93 5.24
C PRO A 109 -12.47 11.40 4.16
N VAL A 110 -13.41 12.28 4.55
CA VAL A 110 -14.54 12.71 3.71
C VAL A 110 -14.07 13.25 2.37
N GLY A 111 -12.91 13.90 2.31
CA GLY A 111 -12.37 14.46 1.07
C GLY A 111 -11.64 13.47 0.16
N MET A 112 -11.46 12.20 0.52
CA MET A 112 -10.71 11.25 -0.30
C MET A 112 -11.41 11.01 -1.65
N GLU A 113 -10.69 11.25 -2.74
CA GLU A 113 -11.18 11.17 -4.13
C GLU A 113 -10.60 9.97 -4.88
N SER A 114 -9.35 9.58 -4.61
CA SER A 114 -8.72 8.44 -5.26
C SER A 114 -7.85 7.59 -4.35
N ILE A 115 -7.88 6.29 -4.58
CA ILE A 115 -7.01 5.30 -3.93
C ILE A 115 -6.30 4.49 -5.01
N THR A 116 -4.97 4.46 -4.96
CA THR A 116 -4.13 3.60 -5.80
C THR A 116 -3.43 2.58 -4.92
N ILE A 117 -3.58 1.30 -5.25
CA ILE A 117 -2.92 0.20 -4.55
C ILE A 117 -2.00 -0.49 -5.55
N GLN A 118 -0.70 -0.38 -5.34
CA GLN A 118 0.33 -0.93 -6.19
C GLN A 118 0.99 -2.14 -5.52
N PHE A 119 1.04 -3.26 -6.25
CA PHE A 119 1.78 -4.46 -5.89
C PHE A 119 2.98 -4.62 -6.79
N ASP A 120 4.17 -4.54 -6.21
CA ASP A 120 5.44 -4.83 -6.87
C ASP A 120 5.78 -6.31 -6.63
N VAL A 121 5.39 -7.15 -7.58
CA VAL A 121 5.41 -8.62 -7.45
C VAL A 121 6.69 -9.17 -8.05
N GLN A 122 7.56 -9.70 -7.20
CA GLN A 122 8.72 -10.47 -7.59
C GLN A 122 8.30 -11.93 -7.86
N VAL A 123 8.50 -12.37 -9.11
CA VAL A 123 8.09 -13.65 -9.65
C VAL A 123 9.30 -14.54 -9.89
N LEU A 124 9.27 -15.77 -9.37
CA LEU A 124 10.24 -16.80 -9.75
C LEU A 124 9.75 -17.54 -11.01
N PRO A 125 10.67 -18.08 -11.84
CA PRO A 125 10.28 -18.93 -12.95
C PRO A 125 9.45 -20.14 -12.47
N GLY A 126 8.27 -20.32 -13.05
CA GLY A 126 7.37 -21.43 -12.70
C GLY A 126 6.39 -21.16 -11.56
N SER A 127 6.40 -19.97 -10.96
CA SER A 127 5.42 -19.59 -9.92
C SER A 127 3.99 -19.58 -10.46
N ASN A 128 3.06 -20.16 -9.70
CA ASN A 128 1.63 -20.13 -9.98
C ASN A 128 0.91 -19.16 -9.04
N PHE A 129 0.30 -18.14 -9.63
CA PHE A 129 -0.42 -17.09 -8.91
C PHE A 129 -1.94 -17.30 -8.86
N SER A 130 -2.45 -18.44 -9.32
CA SER A 130 -3.91 -18.67 -9.37
C SER A 130 -4.58 -18.53 -8.00
N HIS A 131 -3.86 -18.81 -6.91
CA HIS A 131 -4.39 -18.69 -5.55
C HIS A 131 -4.55 -17.23 -5.09
N ALA A 132 -3.78 -16.29 -5.64
CA ALA A 132 -3.87 -14.87 -5.30
C ALA A 132 -5.23 -14.28 -5.74
N ALA A 133 -5.87 -14.88 -6.75
CA ALA A 133 -7.19 -14.49 -7.24
C ALA A 133 -8.33 -14.84 -6.26
N SER A 134 -8.14 -15.80 -5.36
CA SER A 134 -9.17 -16.31 -4.45
C SER A 134 -9.00 -15.83 -3.00
N LEU A 135 -8.18 -14.81 -2.77
CA LEU A 135 -7.89 -14.38 -1.41
C LEU A 135 -9.07 -13.64 -0.76
N PRO A 136 -9.44 -13.98 0.48
CA PRO A 136 -10.52 -13.29 1.20
C PRO A 136 -10.32 -11.79 1.34
N GLY A 137 -9.06 -11.33 1.39
CA GLY A 137 -8.72 -9.91 1.49
C GLY A 137 -9.27 -9.06 0.34
N TRP A 138 -9.51 -9.64 -0.85
CA TRP A 138 -10.14 -8.91 -1.95
C TRP A 138 -11.60 -8.56 -1.68
N LEU A 139 -12.35 -9.48 -1.06
CA LEU A 139 -13.74 -9.25 -0.70
C LEU A 139 -13.85 -8.21 0.42
N GLU A 140 -13.00 -8.32 1.43
CA GLU A 140 -12.91 -7.32 2.50
C GLU A 140 -12.60 -5.93 1.95
N LEU A 141 -11.65 -5.85 1.00
CA LEU A 141 -11.29 -4.61 0.35
C LEU A 141 -12.45 -4.03 -0.50
N ASP A 142 -13.17 -4.89 -1.23
CA ASP A 142 -14.36 -4.53 -2.00
C ASP A 142 -15.45 -3.93 -1.08
N ASP A 143 -15.69 -4.54 0.08
CA ASP A 143 -16.65 -4.06 1.06
C ASP A 143 -16.25 -2.71 1.68
N ILE A 144 -14.96 -2.52 2.00
CA ILE A 144 -14.44 -1.25 2.53
C ILE A 144 -14.58 -0.12 1.51
N LEU A 145 -14.23 -0.37 0.24
CA LEU A 145 -14.20 0.64 -0.81
C LEU A 145 -15.58 0.98 -1.38
N THR A 146 -16.51 0.02 -1.38
CA THR A 146 -17.90 0.24 -1.80
C THR A 146 -18.83 0.65 -0.65
N GLY A 147 -18.33 0.64 0.59
CA GLY A 147 -19.04 1.10 1.76
C GLY A 147 -19.25 2.62 1.81
N SER A 148 -19.96 3.09 2.83
CA SER A 148 -20.23 4.52 3.05
C SER A 148 -19.03 5.32 3.59
N SER A 149 -17.88 4.67 3.77
CA SER A 149 -16.69 5.21 4.42
C SER A 149 -15.94 6.25 3.58
N PHE A 150 -16.06 6.19 2.26
CA PHE A 150 -15.40 7.10 1.33
C PHE A 150 -16.43 7.75 0.39
N PRO A 151 -17.27 8.67 0.89
CA PRO A 151 -18.41 9.20 0.14
C PRO A 151 -18.01 9.97 -1.12
N ASN A 152 -16.78 10.48 -1.19
CA ASN A 152 -16.25 11.21 -2.35
C ASN A 152 -15.27 10.39 -3.20
N LEU A 153 -15.11 9.09 -2.93
CA LEU A 153 -14.24 8.23 -3.72
C LEU A 153 -14.79 8.09 -5.13
N ARG A 154 -13.97 8.48 -6.11
CA ARG A 154 -14.33 8.48 -7.54
C ARG A 154 -13.43 7.58 -8.35
N ARG A 155 -12.28 7.18 -7.83
CA ARG A 155 -11.30 6.38 -8.56
C ARG A 155 -10.62 5.38 -7.64
N VAL A 156 -10.59 4.13 -8.06
CA VAL A 156 -9.74 3.11 -7.46
C VAL A 156 -8.92 2.43 -8.54
N GLU A 157 -7.60 2.39 -8.33
CA GLU A 157 -6.67 1.75 -9.26
C GLU A 157 -5.89 0.66 -8.55
N PHE A 158 -5.89 -0.54 -9.11
CA PHE A 158 -4.98 -1.61 -8.74
C PHE A 158 -3.88 -1.74 -9.78
N ASP A 159 -2.65 -1.48 -9.37
CA ASP A 159 -1.47 -1.56 -10.23
C ASP A 159 -0.65 -2.78 -9.85
N PHE A 160 -0.41 -3.68 -10.80
CA PHE A 160 0.44 -4.84 -10.59
C PHE A 160 1.67 -4.73 -11.48
N HIS A 161 2.83 -4.69 -10.85
CA HIS A 161 4.13 -4.61 -11.50
C HIS A 161 4.87 -5.92 -11.28
N PHE A 162 5.08 -6.69 -12.34
CA PHE A 162 5.76 -7.98 -12.25
C PHE A 162 7.24 -7.85 -12.59
N PHE A 163 8.09 -8.35 -11.69
CA PHE A 163 9.54 -8.42 -11.80
C PHE A 163 10.00 -9.87 -11.78
N ILE A 164 10.73 -10.34 -12.80
CA ILE A 164 11.25 -11.71 -12.81
C ILE A 164 12.65 -11.72 -12.17
N VAL A 165 12.85 -12.54 -11.14
CA VAL A 165 14.15 -12.69 -10.48
C VAL A 165 14.66 -14.12 -10.60
N GLY A 166 15.83 -14.30 -11.22
CA GLY A 166 16.50 -15.59 -11.37
C GLY A 166 17.79 -15.50 -12.19
N ILE A 167 18.79 -16.32 -11.87
CA ILE A 167 19.98 -16.51 -12.71
C ILE A 167 19.60 -17.46 -13.84
N PHE A 168 19.47 -16.93 -15.05
CA PHE A 168 19.14 -17.73 -16.23
C PHE A 168 20.37 -18.55 -16.65
N THR A 169 20.37 -19.85 -16.39
CA THR A 169 21.40 -20.77 -16.91
C THR A 169 20.99 -21.44 -18.23
N SER A 170 19.79 -21.14 -18.77
CA SER A 170 19.26 -21.83 -19.95
C SER A 170 18.37 -20.91 -20.81
N THR A 171 18.55 -20.98 -22.12
CA THR A 171 17.88 -20.22 -23.20
C THR A 171 16.40 -20.55 -23.41
N SER A 172 15.74 -21.21 -22.47
CA SER A 172 14.32 -21.56 -22.55
C SER A 172 13.45 -20.42 -22.02
N TRP A 173 13.24 -19.39 -22.84
CA TRP A 173 12.34 -18.26 -22.53
C TRP A 173 10.85 -18.59 -22.72
N ALA A 174 10.51 -19.87 -22.82
CA ALA A 174 9.13 -20.29 -22.69
C ALA A 174 8.74 -20.05 -21.23
N LEU A 175 8.32 -18.82 -20.94
CA LEU A 175 7.34 -18.49 -19.93
C LEU A 175 6.16 -19.43 -20.21
N SER A 176 6.24 -20.66 -19.71
CA SER A 176 5.09 -21.54 -19.58
C SER A 176 4.12 -20.70 -18.78
N GLY A 177 3.11 -20.17 -19.48
CA GLY A 177 2.42 -18.94 -19.11
C GLY A 177 2.02 -18.96 -17.66
N SER A 178 2.79 -18.26 -16.82
CA SER A 178 2.31 -17.78 -15.54
C SER A 178 1.24 -16.76 -15.88
N SER A 179 0.06 -17.24 -16.24
CA SER A 179 -1.13 -16.44 -16.44
C SER A 179 -1.57 -16.00 -15.07
N TRP A 180 -0.83 -15.06 -14.48
CA TRP A 180 -1.38 -14.25 -13.41
C TRP A 180 -2.61 -13.58 -14.03
N ARG A 181 -3.77 -14.02 -13.59
CA ARG A 181 -4.99 -13.27 -13.76
C ARG A 181 -5.16 -12.54 -12.43
N PRO A 182 -5.45 -11.23 -12.45
CA PRO A 182 -6.04 -10.63 -11.26
C PRO A 182 -7.22 -11.51 -10.82
N PRO A 183 -7.64 -11.43 -9.54
CA PRO A 183 -8.98 -11.87 -9.18
C PRO A 183 -9.97 -11.41 -10.24
N SER A 184 -11.06 -12.13 -10.47
CA SER A 184 -12.14 -11.69 -11.33
C SER A 184 -12.84 -10.46 -10.72
N LEU A 185 -12.10 -9.36 -10.58
CA LEU A 185 -12.52 -8.05 -10.15
C LEU A 185 -13.50 -7.45 -11.16
N SER A 186 -13.61 -8.03 -12.36
CA SER A 186 -14.70 -7.76 -13.30
C SER A 186 -16.09 -8.06 -12.74
N GLU A 187 -16.18 -8.85 -11.67
CA GLU A 187 -17.42 -9.17 -10.97
C GLU A 187 -17.48 -8.53 -9.57
N SER A 188 -16.49 -7.71 -9.19
CA SER A 188 -16.51 -7.05 -7.88
C SER A 188 -17.55 -5.95 -7.82
N ARG A 189 -18.08 -5.66 -6.63
CA ARG A 189 -19.03 -4.56 -6.42
C ARG A 189 -18.40 -3.23 -6.83
N LEU A 190 -17.10 -3.09 -6.62
CA LEU A 190 -16.31 -1.92 -7.00
C LEU A 190 -16.33 -1.70 -8.51
N SER A 191 -16.21 -2.75 -9.33
CA SER A 191 -16.27 -2.64 -10.79
C SER A 191 -17.65 -2.25 -11.32
N MET A 192 -18.70 -2.59 -10.57
CA MET A 192 -20.10 -2.26 -10.90
C MET A 192 -20.56 -0.95 -10.26
N HIS A 193 -19.72 -0.30 -9.45
CA HIS A 193 -20.13 0.86 -8.69
C HIS A 193 -20.35 2.08 -9.62
N PRO A 194 -21.54 2.73 -9.59
CA PRO A 194 -21.92 3.71 -10.61
C PRO A 194 -21.09 5.01 -10.59
N PHE A 195 -20.39 5.28 -9.49
CA PHE A 195 -19.65 6.53 -9.29
C PHE A 195 -18.13 6.35 -9.12
N ILE A 196 -17.62 5.11 -9.17
CA ILE A 196 -16.20 4.82 -9.01
C ILE A 196 -15.64 4.34 -10.34
N ASP A 197 -14.68 5.09 -10.89
CA ASP A 197 -13.81 4.67 -11.99
C ASP A 197 -12.84 3.62 -11.45
N PHE A 198 -13.12 2.35 -11.75
CA PHE A 198 -12.32 1.22 -11.32
C PHE A 198 -11.37 0.76 -12.43
N LYS A 199 -10.07 0.69 -12.12
CA LYS A 199 -9.05 0.20 -13.06
C LYS A 199 -8.15 -0.85 -12.44
N VAL A 200 -7.81 -1.83 -13.25
CA VAL A 200 -6.80 -2.83 -12.94
C VAL A 200 -5.75 -2.77 -14.04
N ASN A 201 -4.54 -2.38 -13.69
CA ASN A 201 -3.41 -2.33 -14.61
C ASN A 201 -2.43 -3.44 -14.26
N ALA A 202 -2.05 -4.22 -15.27
CA ALA A 202 -0.98 -5.21 -15.14
C ALA A 202 0.15 -4.81 -16.08
N LYS A 203 1.33 -4.55 -15.53
CA LYS A 203 2.52 -4.22 -16.29
C LYS A 203 3.60 -5.26 -16.01
N ASN A 204 4.05 -5.91 -17.08
CA ASN A 204 5.29 -6.67 -17.04
C ASN A 204 6.44 -5.69 -17.22
N ILE A 205 7.11 -5.34 -16.14
CA ILE A 205 8.26 -4.44 -16.20
C ILE A 205 9.45 -5.27 -16.66
N ARG A 206 9.68 -5.26 -17.97
CA ARG A 206 10.90 -5.81 -18.58
C ARG A 206 12.04 -4.81 -18.36
N GLY A 207 12.53 -4.72 -17.13
CA GLY A 207 13.73 -3.95 -16.82
C GLY A 207 14.99 -4.75 -17.17
N PRO A 208 16.01 -4.15 -17.81
CA PRO A 208 17.31 -4.78 -17.99
C PRO A 208 18.11 -4.67 -16.69
N HIS A 209 18.82 -5.75 -16.36
CA HIS A 209 19.78 -5.90 -15.27
C HIS A 209 19.25 -6.02 -13.83
N PRO A 210 19.55 -7.15 -13.16
CA PRO A 210 19.42 -7.25 -11.72
C PRO A 210 20.53 -6.39 -11.09
N MET A 211 20.25 -5.13 -10.73
CA MET A 211 21.12 -4.40 -9.80
C MET A 211 21.13 -5.02 -8.40
N ALA A 212 20.28 -6.02 -8.15
CA ALA A 212 20.35 -6.91 -6.98
C ALA A 212 21.59 -7.85 -6.97
N VAL A 213 22.44 -7.88 -8.00
CA VAL A 213 23.71 -8.64 -7.97
C VAL A 213 24.83 -7.92 -7.21
N TYR A 214 24.66 -6.64 -6.83
CA TYR A 214 25.71 -5.89 -6.11
C TYR A 214 25.59 -5.85 -4.57
N LEU A 215 24.65 -6.57 -3.95
CA LEU A 215 24.51 -6.60 -2.48
C LEU A 215 24.85 -7.95 -1.82
N TYR A 216 25.44 -8.91 -2.55
CA TYR A 216 25.95 -10.17 -1.99
C TYR A 216 27.44 -10.42 -2.27
N PHE A 217 28.23 -9.35 -2.32
CA PHE A 217 29.68 -9.42 -2.15
C PHE A 217 30.17 -8.27 -1.27
N LEU A 218 29.96 -8.39 0.04
CA LEU A 218 30.84 -7.88 1.10
C LEU A 218 30.66 -8.78 2.35
#